data_AF-A0AAE3AJL0-F1
#
_entry.id   AF-A0AAE3AJL0-F1
#
_cell.length_a   1.000
_cell.length_b   1.000
_cell.length_c   1.000
_cell.angle_alpha   90.00
_cell.angle_beta   90.00
_cell.angle_gamma   90.00
#
_symmetry.space_group_name_H-M   'P 1'
#
loop_
_entity.id
_entity.type
_entity.pdbx_description
1 polymer ?
#
loop_
_entity_poly.entity_id
_entity_poly.type
_entity_poly.pdbx_seq_one_letter_code
_entity_poly.pdbx_strand_id
1 'polypeptide(L)'
;MVNETAKEGFRRLAFGGIHDAVRLLFCEDVNPRTLKNMDLFAVSEIRRPKNGGMEIRFFDRIEALRLLSELETSGTGAQALLSAIESGAAALKDGDKP
;
A
#
# COMPACT_ATOMS: atom_id res chain seq x y z
N MET A 1 -10.67 13.54 7.31
CA MET A 1 -10.53 12.08 7.08
C MET A 1 -9.67 11.94 5.84
N VAL A 2 -8.46 11.43 6.02
CA VAL A 2 -7.35 11.57 5.06
C VAL A 2 -7.64 10.71 3.84
N ASN A 3 -7.57 11.30 2.65
CA ASN A 3 -7.65 10.59 1.39
C ASN A 3 -6.34 9.79 1.23
N GLU A 4 -6.24 8.63 1.87
CA GLU A 4 -5.11 7.72 1.63
C GLU A 4 -5.15 7.31 0.16
N THR A 5 -4.15 7.73 -0.61
CA THR A 5 -3.98 7.24 -1.98
C THR A 5 -3.83 5.72 -1.96
N ALA A 6 -4.26 5.03 -3.01
CA ALA A 6 -4.09 3.57 -3.13
C ALA A 6 -2.64 3.13 -2.87
N LYS A 7 -1.67 3.96 -3.29
CA LYS A 7 -0.25 3.78 -3.03
C LYS A 7 0.08 3.72 -1.53
N GLU A 8 -0.48 4.61 -0.72
CA GLU A 8 -0.24 4.61 0.72
C GLU A 8 -0.90 3.41 1.40
N GLY A 9 -2.10 3.04 0.97
CA GLY A 9 -2.78 1.84 1.45
C GLY A 9 -1.95 0.57 1.18
N PHE A 10 -1.46 0.37 -0.04
CA PHE A 10 -0.61 -0.79 -0.36
C PHE A 10 0.73 -0.76 0.36
N ARG A 11 1.33 0.42 0.57
CA ARG A 11 2.54 0.56 1.39
C ARG A 11 2.29 0.10 2.83
N ARG A 12 1.18 0.51 3.45
CA ARG A 12 0.80 0.05 4.80
C ARG A 12 0.54 -1.45 4.85
N LEU A 13 -0.10 -2.05 3.84
CA LEU A 13 -0.28 -3.51 3.79
C LEU A 13 1.05 -4.26 3.61
N ALA A 14 1.94 -3.77 2.74
CA ALA A 14 3.21 -4.41 2.44
C ALA A 14 4.20 -4.37 3.61
N PHE A 15 4.31 -3.22 4.28
CA PHE A 15 5.37 -2.95 5.26
C PHE A 15 4.88 -2.72 6.69
N GLY A 16 3.56 -2.62 6.92
CA GLY A 16 2.98 -2.38 8.24
C GLY A 16 3.24 -3.52 9.24
N GLY A 17 3.28 -3.16 10.51
CA GLY A 17 3.38 -4.11 11.62
C GLY A 17 2.03 -4.81 11.92
N ILE A 18 2.09 -5.92 12.64
CA ILE A 18 0.90 -6.67 13.09
C ILE A 18 0.76 -6.73 14.61
N HIS A 19 1.52 -5.90 15.33
CA HIS A 19 1.66 -5.96 16.78
C HIS A 19 0.31 -5.88 17.52
N ASP A 20 -0.58 -4.99 17.10
CA ASP A 20 -1.90 -4.84 17.73
C ASP A 20 -2.84 -6.02 17.42
N ALA A 21 -2.78 -6.60 16.22
CA ALA A 21 -3.51 -7.82 15.90
C ALA A 21 -3.00 -9.02 16.72
N VAL A 22 -1.68 -9.14 16.89
CA VAL A 22 -1.07 -10.17 17.76
C VAL A 22 -1.49 -9.94 19.21
N ARG A 23 -1.46 -8.70 19.69
CA ARG A 23 -1.94 -8.35 21.04
C ARG A 23 -3.41 -8.68 21.23
N LEU A 24 -4.25 -8.41 20.24
CA LEU A 24 -5.68 -8.73 20.25
C LEU A 24 -5.91 -10.24 20.36
N LEU A 25 -5.10 -11.04 19.65
CA LEU A 25 -5.20 -12.50 19.65
C LEU A 25 -5.04 -13.12 21.05
N PHE A 26 -4.18 -12.54 21.89
CA PHE A 26 -3.90 -13.03 23.26
C PHE A 26 -4.68 -12.28 24.35
N CYS A 27 -5.60 -11.38 23.97
CA CYS A 27 -6.35 -10.59 24.93
C CYS A 27 -7.61 -11.34 25.36
N GLU A 28 -7.71 -11.70 26.64
CA GLU A 28 -8.88 -12.36 27.20
C GLU A 28 -10.08 -11.38 27.30
N ASP A 29 -9.83 -10.16 27.79
CA ASP A 29 -10.81 -9.09 27.90
C ASP A 29 -10.39 -7.85 27.11
N VAL A 30 -11.09 -7.60 26.02
CA VAL A 30 -10.82 -6.44 25.15
C VAL A 30 -11.68 -5.25 25.59
N ASN A 31 -11.05 -4.27 26.25
CA ASN A 31 -11.70 -3.00 26.55
C ASN A 31 -12.03 -2.24 25.23
N PRO A 32 -13.29 -1.82 24.99
CA PRO A 32 -13.68 -1.08 23.79
C PRO A 32 -12.84 0.18 23.51
N ARG A 33 -12.37 0.87 24.55
CA ARG A 33 -11.49 2.05 24.40
C ARG A 33 -10.12 1.66 23.86
N THR A 34 -9.59 0.53 24.31
CA THR A 34 -8.30 0.00 23.85
C THR A 34 -8.41 -0.48 22.42
N LEU A 35 -9.50 -1.19 22.09
CA LEU A 35 -9.77 -1.66 20.73
C LEU A 35 -9.85 -0.52 19.72
N LYS A 36 -10.47 0.61 20.10
CA LYS A 36 -10.58 1.81 19.24
C LYS A 36 -9.21 2.37 18.81
N ASN A 37 -8.17 2.14 19.61
CA ASN A 37 -6.84 2.69 19.37
C ASN A 37 -5.87 1.68 18.76
N MET A 38 -6.31 0.45 18.47
CA MET A 38 -5.48 -0.57 17.83
C MET A 38 -5.36 -0.34 16.32
N ASP A 39 -4.16 -0.50 15.77
CA ASP A 39 -3.98 -0.57 14.32
C ASP A 39 -4.23 -1.99 13.81
N LEU A 40 -5.43 -2.19 13.25
CA LEU A 40 -5.86 -3.44 12.63
C LEU A 40 -5.89 -3.36 11.09
N PHE A 41 -5.21 -2.38 10.49
CA PHE A 41 -5.29 -2.11 9.05
C PHE A 41 -4.92 -3.32 8.18
N ALA A 42 -3.96 -4.14 8.61
CA ALA A 42 -3.52 -5.33 7.88
C ALA A 42 -4.49 -6.52 7.99
N VAL A 43 -5.53 -6.44 8.82
CA VAL A 43 -6.47 -7.54 9.09
C VAL A 43 -7.55 -7.59 8.00
N SER A 44 -7.61 -8.73 7.30
CA SER A 44 -8.66 -9.01 6.30
C SER A 44 -9.88 -9.68 6.91
N GLU A 45 -9.71 -10.39 8.03
CA GLU A 45 -10.82 -11.04 8.72
C GLU A 45 -10.52 -11.35 10.19
N ILE A 46 -11.56 -11.30 11.03
CA ILE A 46 -11.55 -11.80 12.40
C ILE A 46 -12.73 -12.75 12.59
N ARG A 47 -12.49 -13.95 13.13
CA ARG A 47 -13.54 -14.93 13.47
C ARG A 47 -13.33 -15.54 14.84
N ARG A 48 -14.43 -16.02 15.44
CA ARG A 48 -14.44 -16.87 16.63
C ARG A 48 -15.13 -18.18 16.29
N PRO A 49 -14.40 -19.26 15.95
CA PRO A 49 -15.01 -20.53 15.62
C PRO A 49 -15.68 -21.15 16.85
N LYS A 50 -16.47 -22.21 16.64
CA LYS A 50 -17.25 -22.88 17.70
C LYS A 50 -16.38 -23.47 18.83
N ASN A 51 -15.08 -23.64 18.60
CA ASN A 51 -14.10 -24.08 19.59
C ASN A 51 -13.65 -22.95 20.56
N GLY A 52 -14.16 -21.73 20.40
CA GLY A 52 -13.91 -20.61 21.29
C GLY A 52 -12.60 -19.85 21.02
N GLY A 53 -11.77 -20.30 20.08
CA GLY A 53 -10.54 -19.61 19.68
C GLY A 53 -10.84 -18.30 18.93
N MET A 54 -9.84 -17.43 18.83
CA MET A 54 -9.87 -16.29 17.90
C MET A 54 -8.96 -16.61 16.71
N GLU A 55 -9.45 -16.35 15.50
CA GLU A 55 -8.68 -16.44 14.27
C GLU A 55 -8.61 -15.06 13.61
N ILE A 56 -7.40 -14.64 13.24
CA ILE A 56 -7.14 -13.38 12.54
C ILE A 56 -6.45 -13.71 11.21
N ARG A 57 -7.01 -13.26 10.10
CA ARG A 57 -6.37 -13.31 8.77
C ARG A 57 -5.86 -11.94 8.37
N PHE A 58 -4.74 -11.94 7.66
CA PHE A 58 -4.13 -10.73 7.11
C PHE A 58 -4.34 -10.65 5.60
N PHE A 59 -4.17 -9.46 5.03
CA PHE A 59 -4.01 -9.31 3.59
C PHE A 59 -2.67 -9.90 3.09
N ASP A 60 -2.61 -10.26 1.82
CA ASP A 60 -1.41 -10.78 1.18
C ASP A 60 -0.40 -9.64 0.94
N ARG A 61 0.78 -9.75 1.57
CA ARG A 61 1.85 -8.75 1.45
C ARG A 61 2.55 -8.78 0.10
N ILE A 62 2.66 -9.96 -0.52
CA ILE A 62 3.30 -10.10 -1.82
C ILE A 62 2.42 -9.45 -2.89
N GLU A 63 1.11 -9.64 -2.79
CA GLU A 63 0.16 -8.98 -3.68
C GLU A 63 0.16 -7.45 -3.48
N ALA A 64 0.21 -6.98 -2.23
CA ALA A 64 0.34 -5.55 -1.94
C ALA A 64 1.64 -4.95 -2.53
N LEU A 65 2.77 -5.67 -2.44
CA LEU A 65 4.04 -5.26 -3.04
C LEU A 65 3.96 -5.21 -4.57
N ARG A 66 3.32 -6.19 -5.21
CA ARG A 66 3.12 -6.24 -6.65
C ARG A 66 2.34 -5.01 -7.13
N LEU A 67 1.19 -4.74 -6.51
CA LEU A 67 0.34 -3.60 -6.85
C LEU A 67 1.02 -2.26 -6.55
N LEU A 68 1.79 -2.18 -5.46
CA LEU A 68 2.59 -1.00 -5.15
C LEU A 68 3.65 -0.73 -6.24
N SER A 69 4.36 -1.76 -6.70
CA SER A 69 5.33 -1.64 -7.79
C SER A 69 4.68 -1.17 -9.09
N GLU A 70 3.50 -1.71 -9.44
CA GLU A 70 2.77 -1.30 -10.64
C GLU A 70 2.39 0.18 -10.59
N LEU A 71 1.86 0.65 -9.45
CA LEU A 71 1.50 2.06 -9.23
C LEU A 71 2.70 3.00 -9.26
N GLU A 72 3.90 2.53 -8.88
CA GLU A 72 5.13 3.34 -8.95
C GLU A 72 5.71 3.42 -10.37
N THR A 73 5.44 2.43 -11.21
CA THR A 73 5.87 2.41 -12.61
C THR A 73 4.87 3.06 -13.57
N SER A 74 3.58 3.10 -13.21
CA SER A 74 2.53 3.73 -14.01
C SER A 74 2.72 5.25 -14.04
N GLY A 75 3.32 5.78 -15.10
CA GLY A 75 3.45 7.22 -15.35
C GLY A 75 4.84 7.69 -15.77
N THR A 76 5.89 6.90 -15.56
CA THR A 76 7.26 7.31 -15.92
C THR A 76 7.54 7.17 -17.42
N GLY A 77 7.00 6.14 -18.08
CA GLY A 77 7.29 5.84 -19.49
C GLY A 77 6.77 6.90 -20.47
N ALA A 78 5.54 7.37 -20.30
CA ALA A 78 4.93 8.35 -21.19
C ALA A 78 5.62 9.73 -21.08
N GLN A 79 5.92 10.16 -19.85
CA GLN A 79 6.60 11.43 -19.60
C GLN A 79 8.05 11.39 -20.12
N ALA A 80 8.76 10.28 -19.91
CA ALA A 80 10.10 10.08 -20.44
C ALA A 80 10.12 10.09 -21.98
N LEU A 81 9.14 9.45 -22.62
CA LEU A 81 9.00 9.47 -24.08
C LEU A 81 8.71 10.88 -24.61
N LEU A 82 7.77 11.61 -24.00
CA LEU A 82 7.47 12.99 -24.37
C LEU A 82 8.71 13.88 -24.27
N SER A 83 9.43 13.80 -23.15
CA SER A 83 10.67 14.56 -22.95
C SER A 83 11.76 14.21 -23.98
N ALA A 84 11.88 12.93 -24.37
CA ALA A 84 12.79 12.51 -25.41
C ALA A 84 12.42 13.08 -26.80
N ILE A 85 11.13 13.10 -27.14
CA ILE A 85 10.62 13.68 -28.39
C ILE A 85 10.88 15.19 -28.42
N GLU A 86 10.56 15.91 -27.35
CA GLU A 86 10.82 17.36 -27.23
C GLU A 86 12.30 17.69 -27.38
N SER A 87 13.17 16.91 -26.74
CA SER A 87 14.62 17.07 -26.82
C SER A 87 15.13 16.82 -28.25
N GLY A 88 14.63 15.79 -28.92
CA GLY A 88 14.97 15.51 -30.32
C GLY A 88 14.51 16.62 -31.27
N ALA A 89 13.29 17.15 -31.08
CA ALA A 89 12.77 18.26 -31.86
C ALA A 89 13.56 19.56 -31.65
N ALA A 90 14.01 19.84 -30.42
CA ALA A 90 14.85 20.99 -30.12
C ALA A 90 16.23 20.89 -30.80
N ALA A 91 16.87 19.71 -30.75
CA ALA A 91 18.17 19.49 -31.37
C ALA A 91 18.17 19.71 -32.90
N LEU A 92 17.05 19.40 -33.58
CA LEU A 92 16.88 19.67 -35.01
C LEU A 92 16.79 21.16 -35.34
N LYS A 93 16.25 22.00 -34.42
CA LYS A 93 16.20 23.45 -34.60
C LYS A 93 17.57 24.12 -34.46
N ASP A 94 18.44 23.57 -33.62
CA ASP A 94 19.77 24.14 -33.38
C ASP A 94 20.80 23.72 -34.44
N GLY A 95 20.58 22.61 -35.14
CA GLY A 95 21.43 22.15 -36.26
C GLY A 95 21.27 22.93 -37.57
N ASP A 96 20.32 23.87 -37.63
CA ASP A 96 20.01 24.67 -38.83
C ASP A 96 20.58 26.11 -38.74
N LYS A 97 21.53 26.34 -37.82
CA LYS A 97 22.31 27.59 -37.80
C LYS A 97 23.44 27.52 -38.83
N PRO A 98 23.52 28.48 -39.78
CA PRO A 98 24.62 28.56 -40.75
C PRO A 98 25.98 28.87 -40.09
#